data_AF-A0A662BFI3-F1
#
_entry.id   AF-A0A662BFI3-F1
#
_cell.length_a   1.000
_cell.length_b   1.000
_cell.length_c   1.000
_cell.angle_alpha   90.00
_cell.angle_beta   90.00
_cell.angle_gamma   90.00
#
_symmetry.space_group_name_H-M   'P 1'
#
loop_
_entity.id
_entity.type
_entity.pdbx_description
1 polymer ?
#
loop_
_entity_poly.entity_id
_entity_poly.type
_entity_poly.pdbx_seq_one_letter_code
_entity_poly.pdbx_strand_id
1 'polypeptide(L)'
;MKVKYTFIILFLFLFSANAQFKKYDKTLKLMGSRFDISVVADSPGNGEKYIEIAISEIERIESIISSWDKKSETSLINQNAGIQPVKVSRELFDLINRSLQISKITEGAFDISYASMDRIWNFDGSMTEMPSAEAIKKSVEKVGYENIILNANDQTVFLKSKGMKIGFGAEGKGYAADKAKELLQKLGVKGGLVNAS
;
A
#
# COMPACT_ATOMS: atom_id res chain seq x y z
N MET A 1 -7.28 73.26 -35.19
CA MET A 1 -5.97 72.57 -35.06
C MET A 1 -6.04 71.69 -33.80
N LYS A 2 -6.35 70.38 -33.82
CA LYS A 2 -5.52 69.22 -34.27
C LYS A 2 -4.04 69.47 -33.92
N VAL A 3 -3.42 68.83 -32.93
CA VAL A 3 -2.91 67.43 -32.95
C VAL A 3 -2.40 67.11 -31.51
N LYS A 4 -3.06 66.21 -30.78
CA LYS A 4 -2.68 64.81 -30.44
C LYS A 4 -1.95 64.66 -29.10
N TYR A 5 -2.75 64.52 -28.05
CA TYR A 5 -2.38 63.70 -26.89
C TYR A 5 -2.36 62.24 -27.36
N THR A 6 -1.22 61.76 -27.87
CA THR A 6 -1.03 60.32 -28.08
C THR A 6 -0.80 59.70 -26.71
N PHE A 7 -1.92 59.37 -26.07
CA PHE A 7 -1.99 58.45 -24.95
C PHE A 7 -1.32 57.14 -25.40
N ILE A 8 -0.07 56.93 -25.00
CA ILE A 8 0.53 55.60 -25.03
C ILE A 8 -0.15 54.86 -23.87
N ILE A 9 -1.32 54.27 -24.17
CA ILE A 9 -1.89 53.22 -23.32
C ILE A 9 -0.92 52.05 -23.46
N LEU A 10 -0.02 51.98 -22.47
CA LEU A 10 0.81 50.83 -22.17
C LEU A 10 -0.11 49.67 -21.84
N PHE A 11 -0.64 48.99 -22.85
CA PHE A 11 -1.35 47.73 -22.69
C PHE A 11 -0.28 46.65 -22.43
N LEU A 12 0.28 46.68 -21.22
CA LEU A 12 0.93 45.53 -20.61
C LEU A 12 -0.17 44.48 -20.44
N PHE A 13 -0.45 43.73 -21.50
CA PHE A 13 -0.99 42.38 -21.37
C PHE A 13 0.06 41.60 -20.58
N LEU A 14 -0.01 41.70 -19.26
CA LEU A 14 0.47 40.66 -18.38
C LEU A 14 -0.29 39.42 -18.82
N PHE A 15 0.33 38.62 -19.69
CA PHE A 15 0.00 37.22 -19.84
C PHE A 15 0.26 36.61 -18.48
N SER A 16 -0.72 36.74 -17.57
CA SER A 16 -0.86 35.81 -16.47
C SER A 16 -1.08 34.47 -17.14
N ALA A 17 0.00 33.72 -17.31
CA ALA A 17 -0.06 32.29 -17.54
C ALA A 17 -0.79 31.73 -16.32
N ASN A 18 -2.12 31.76 -16.36
CA ASN A 18 -2.95 31.07 -15.40
C ASN A 18 -2.58 29.61 -15.61
N ALA A 19 -1.74 29.08 -14.72
CA ALA A 19 -1.39 27.68 -14.71
C ALA A 19 -2.70 26.92 -14.44
N GLN A 20 -3.36 26.52 -15.52
CA GLN A 20 -4.65 25.87 -15.44
C GLN A 20 -4.38 24.47 -14.89
N PHE A 21 -4.94 24.20 -13.72
CA PHE A 21 -4.91 22.86 -13.14
C PHE A 21 -5.52 21.86 -14.12
N LYS A 22 -4.74 20.86 -14.52
CA LYS A 22 -5.15 19.77 -15.40
C LYS A 22 -4.94 18.43 -14.70
N LYS A 23 -5.74 17.46 -15.08
CA LYS A 23 -5.58 16.07 -14.64
C LYS A 23 -4.45 15.42 -15.45
N TYR A 24 -3.58 14.71 -14.74
CA TYR A 24 -2.56 13.82 -15.27
C TYR A 24 -2.79 12.43 -14.68
N ASP A 25 -2.61 11.37 -15.47
CA ASP A 25 -2.82 10.02 -15.00
C ASP A 25 -1.87 9.00 -15.63
N LYS A 26 -1.70 7.87 -14.94
CA LYS A 26 -0.87 6.73 -15.34
C LYS A 26 -1.50 5.44 -14.82
N THR A 27 -1.63 4.46 -15.71
CA THR A 27 -1.99 3.08 -15.36
C THR A 27 -0.73 2.21 -15.45
N LEU A 28 -0.48 1.42 -14.41
CA LEU A 28 0.69 0.55 -14.34
C LEU A 28 0.45 -0.65 -13.42
N LYS A 29 1.41 -1.57 -13.37
CA LYS A 29 1.37 -2.73 -12.48
C LYS A 29 2.24 -2.48 -11.25
N LEU A 30 1.66 -2.54 -10.06
CA LEU A 30 2.34 -2.43 -8.75
C LEU A 30 1.75 -3.49 -7.82
N MET A 31 2.54 -4.02 -6.87
CA MET A 31 2.06 -5.04 -5.92
C MET A 31 1.37 -6.23 -6.59
N GLY A 32 1.86 -6.64 -7.76
CA GLY A 32 1.28 -7.73 -8.54
C GLY A 32 -0.04 -7.41 -9.25
N SER A 33 -0.60 -6.21 -9.14
CA SER A 33 -1.92 -5.85 -9.67
C SER A 33 -1.94 -4.52 -10.43
N ARG A 34 -3.07 -4.21 -11.08
CA ARG A 34 -3.29 -2.96 -11.83
C ARG A 34 -3.59 -1.80 -10.87
N PHE A 35 -2.84 -0.72 -11.04
CA PHE A 35 -3.03 0.55 -10.35
C PHE A 35 -3.35 1.65 -11.37
N ASP A 36 -4.30 2.52 -11.03
CA ASP A 36 -4.56 3.78 -11.74
C ASP A 36 -4.29 4.95 -10.81
N ILE A 37 -3.35 5.81 -11.19
CA ILE A 37 -2.97 6.98 -10.39
C ILE A 37 -3.28 8.21 -11.22
N SER A 38 -3.98 9.17 -10.63
CA SER A 38 -4.19 10.48 -11.23
C SER A 38 -4.01 11.60 -10.22
N VAL A 39 -3.55 12.75 -10.71
CA VAL A 39 -3.31 13.96 -9.93
C VAL A 39 -3.75 15.18 -10.72
N VAL A 40 -4.15 16.23 -10.01
CA VAL A 40 -4.46 17.55 -10.56
C VAL A 40 -3.29 18.46 -10.28
N ALA A 41 -2.62 18.93 -11.33
CA ALA A 41 -1.41 19.75 -11.24
C ALA A 41 -1.46 20.94 -12.22
N ASP A 42 -0.65 21.96 -11.94
CA ASP A 42 -0.59 23.23 -12.67
C ASP A 42 0.29 23.17 -13.94
N SER A 43 1.05 22.09 -14.11
CA SER A 43 1.94 21.85 -15.24
C SER A 43 2.17 20.35 -15.48
N PRO A 44 2.54 19.94 -16.71
CA PRO A 44 2.89 18.55 -17.00
C PRO A 44 4.03 18.01 -16.15
N GLY A 45 5.08 18.81 -15.92
CA GLY A 45 6.23 18.41 -15.11
C GLY A 45 5.85 18.12 -13.65
N ASN A 46 4.96 18.93 -13.06
CA ASN A 46 4.44 18.66 -11.72
C ASN A 46 3.52 17.43 -11.71
N GLY A 47 2.68 17.25 -12.74
CA GLY A 47 1.82 16.07 -12.89
C GLY A 47 2.62 14.77 -12.90
N GLU A 48 3.66 14.69 -13.74
CA GLU A 48 4.57 13.53 -13.81
C GLU A 48 5.29 13.31 -12.49
N LYS A 49 5.88 14.36 -11.91
CA LYS A 49 6.58 14.28 -10.62
C LYS A 49 5.70 13.72 -9.51
N TYR A 50 4.46 14.18 -9.38
CA TYR A 50 3.57 13.69 -8.34
C TYR A 50 3.16 12.24 -8.56
N ILE A 51 2.93 11.82 -9.81
CA ILE A 51 2.66 10.41 -10.12
C ILE A 51 3.84 9.54 -9.73
N GLU A 52 5.07 9.92 -10.08
CA GLU A 52 6.27 9.16 -9.72
C GLU A 52 6.46 9.08 -8.19
N ILE A 53 6.19 10.16 -7.46
CA ILE A 53 6.22 10.14 -5.99
C ILE A 53 5.21 9.13 -5.41
N ALA A 54 4.01 9.05 -5.96
CA ALA A 54 3.00 8.08 -5.52
C ALA A 54 3.43 6.64 -5.82
N ILE A 55 4.02 6.40 -6.99
CA ILE A 55 4.56 5.10 -7.37
C ILE A 55 5.67 4.68 -6.41
N SER A 56 6.65 5.54 -6.17
CA SER A 56 7.75 5.26 -5.25
C SER A 56 7.28 4.99 -3.82
N GLU A 57 6.23 5.67 -3.36
CA GLU A 57 5.66 5.38 -2.04
C GLU A 57 4.98 4.00 -1.99
N ILE A 58 4.25 3.62 -3.04
CA ILE A 58 3.64 2.28 -3.14
C ILE A 58 4.72 1.19 -3.15
N GLU A 59 5.80 1.38 -3.92
CA GLU A 59 6.94 0.46 -3.98
C GLU A 59 7.67 0.38 -2.62
N ARG A 60 7.84 1.51 -1.92
CA ARG A 60 8.40 1.54 -0.57
C ARG A 60 7.54 0.71 0.39
N ILE A 61 6.23 0.89 0.38
CA ILE A 61 5.31 0.09 1.19
C ILE A 61 5.40 -1.39 0.84
N GLU A 62 5.42 -1.75 -0.44
CA GLU A 62 5.57 -3.13 -0.90
C GLU A 62 6.85 -3.78 -0.34
N SER A 63 7.97 -3.06 -0.36
CA SER A 63 9.26 -3.56 0.15
C SER A 63 9.24 -3.90 1.65
N ILE A 64 8.33 -3.27 2.42
CA ILE A 64 8.16 -3.52 3.86
C ILE A 64 7.20 -4.69 4.07
N ILE A 65 6.04 -4.66 3.41
CA ILE A 65 4.91 -5.54 3.75
C ILE A 65 4.87 -6.84 2.95
N SER A 66 5.58 -6.94 1.83
CA SER A 66 5.49 -8.09 0.92
C SER A 66 5.86 -9.41 1.59
N SER A 67 4.98 -10.41 1.54
CA SER A 67 5.31 -11.78 1.97
C SER A 67 6.08 -12.57 0.91
N TRP A 68 6.36 -11.95 -0.25
CA TRP A 68 7.02 -12.58 -1.41
C TRP A 68 8.46 -12.12 -1.58
N ASP A 69 8.76 -10.86 -1.22
CA ASP A 69 10.13 -10.36 -1.17
C ASP A 69 10.84 -10.92 0.06
N LYS A 70 11.88 -11.73 -0.17
CA LYS A 70 12.68 -12.35 0.90
C LYS A 70 13.38 -11.35 1.81
N LYS A 71 13.56 -10.10 1.34
CA LYS A 71 14.23 -9.03 2.08
C LYS A 71 13.28 -8.17 2.90
N SER A 72 11.97 -8.33 2.73
CA SER A 72 10.99 -7.55 3.49
C SER A 72 11.00 -7.93 4.97
N GLU A 73 10.54 -6.99 5.79
CA GLU A 73 10.39 -7.22 7.23
C GLU A 73 9.33 -8.29 7.52
N THR A 74 8.23 -8.32 6.76
CA THR A 74 7.23 -9.40 6.81
C THR A 74 7.84 -10.77 6.57
N SER A 75 8.69 -10.90 5.55
CA SER A 75 9.36 -12.16 5.24
C SER A 75 10.36 -12.55 6.33
N LEU A 76 11.00 -11.58 6.98
CA LEU A 76 11.88 -11.84 8.13
C LEU A 76 11.09 -12.37 9.34
N ILE A 77 9.92 -11.79 9.64
CA ILE A 77 9.00 -12.32 10.66
C ILE A 77 8.62 -13.78 10.33
N ASN A 78 8.20 -14.03 9.10
CA ASN A 78 7.78 -15.38 8.66
C ASN A 78 8.90 -16.41 8.76
N GLN A 79 10.15 -16.03 8.45
CA GLN A 79 11.32 -16.90 8.57
C GLN A 79 11.68 -17.24 10.02
N ASN A 80 11.35 -16.35 10.97
CA ASN A 80 11.63 -16.52 12.40
C ASN A 80 10.43 -17.06 13.20
N ALA A 81 9.35 -17.48 12.54
CA ALA A 81 8.17 -18.02 13.18
C ALA A 81 8.49 -19.25 14.05
N GLY A 82 8.10 -19.21 15.33
CA GLY A 82 8.42 -20.22 16.33
C GLY A 82 9.90 -20.30 16.73
N ILE A 83 10.72 -19.33 16.32
CA ILE A 83 12.16 -19.26 16.64
C ILE A 83 12.45 -18.10 17.59
N GLN A 84 12.20 -16.87 17.17
CA GLN A 84 12.50 -15.68 17.97
C GLN A 84 11.67 -14.45 17.53
N PRO A 85 11.45 -13.46 18.41
CA PRO A 85 10.88 -12.17 18.02
C PRO A 85 11.77 -11.43 17.02
N VAL A 86 11.14 -10.71 16.09
CA VAL A 86 11.81 -9.88 15.09
C VAL A 86 11.52 -8.42 15.36
N LYS A 87 12.57 -7.60 15.47
CA LYS A 87 12.44 -6.14 15.52
C LYS A 87 12.05 -5.63 14.14
N VAL A 88 11.02 -4.79 14.09
CA VAL A 88 10.48 -4.23 12.85
C VAL A 88 10.44 -2.71 12.90
N SER A 89 10.17 -2.07 11.77
CA SER A 89 9.86 -0.65 11.66
C SER A 89 8.54 -0.34 12.38
N ARG A 90 8.42 0.93 12.79
CA ARG A 90 7.23 1.38 13.51
C ARG A 90 5.99 1.27 12.64
N GLU A 91 6.15 1.55 11.35
CA GLU A 91 5.09 1.47 10.36
C GLU A 91 4.51 0.06 10.24
N LEU A 92 5.37 -0.97 10.09
CA LEU A 92 4.90 -2.35 10.03
C LEU A 92 4.29 -2.81 11.35
N PHE A 93 4.87 -2.42 12.49
CA PHE A 93 4.32 -2.73 13.80
C PHE A 93 2.90 -2.19 13.97
N ASP A 94 2.69 -0.91 13.62
CA ASP A 94 1.39 -0.26 13.74
C ASP A 94 0.36 -0.85 12.76
N LEU A 95 0.80 -1.23 11.55
CA LEU A 95 -0.04 -1.94 10.59
C LEU A 95 -0.48 -3.29 11.15
N ILE A 96 0.43 -4.13 11.64
CA ILE A 96 0.10 -5.42 12.27
C ILE A 96 -0.85 -5.22 13.44
N ASN A 97 -0.58 -4.25 14.32
CA ASN A 97 -1.45 -3.95 15.44
C ASN A 97 -2.87 -3.63 14.97
N ARG A 98 -3.02 -2.81 13.93
CA ARG A 98 -4.32 -2.51 13.33
C ARG A 98 -4.99 -3.76 12.76
N SER A 99 -4.25 -4.61 12.06
CA SER A 99 -4.75 -5.89 11.55
C SER A 99 -5.32 -6.74 12.69
N LEU A 100 -4.61 -6.86 13.83
CA LEU A 100 -5.07 -7.63 14.98
C LEU A 100 -6.34 -7.04 15.61
N GLN A 101 -6.48 -5.71 15.64
CA GLN A 101 -7.74 -5.09 16.10
C GLN A 101 -8.91 -5.43 15.17
N ILE A 102 -8.68 -5.41 13.86
CA ILE A 102 -9.71 -5.80 12.87
C ILE A 102 -10.05 -7.28 13.03
N SER A 103 -9.06 -8.16 13.21
CA SER A 103 -9.28 -9.59 13.48
C SER A 103 -10.17 -9.79 14.71
N LYS A 104 -9.91 -9.06 15.79
CA LYS A 104 -10.72 -9.13 17.01
C LYS A 104 -12.17 -8.67 16.79
N ILE A 105 -12.37 -7.54 16.11
CA ILE A 105 -13.72 -6.98 15.86
C ILE A 105 -14.52 -7.85 14.89
N THR A 106 -13.84 -8.56 13.99
CA THR A 106 -14.46 -9.46 13.00
C THR A 106 -14.51 -10.91 13.48
N GLU A 107 -14.18 -11.19 14.74
CA GLU A 107 -14.14 -12.53 15.32
C GLU A 107 -13.31 -13.53 14.48
N GLY A 108 -12.20 -13.05 13.91
CA GLY A 108 -11.28 -13.83 13.09
C GLY A 108 -11.68 -13.96 11.62
N ALA A 109 -12.79 -13.37 11.16
CA ALA A 109 -13.16 -13.40 9.74
C ALA A 109 -12.13 -12.68 8.86
N PHE A 110 -11.49 -11.64 9.39
CA PHE A 110 -10.25 -11.08 8.85
C PHE A 110 -9.06 -11.58 9.67
N ASP A 111 -8.07 -12.21 9.04
CA ASP A 111 -6.86 -12.68 9.73
C ASP A 111 -5.63 -12.65 8.80
N ILE A 112 -4.64 -11.81 9.12
CA ILE A 112 -3.40 -11.72 8.34
C ILE A 112 -2.53 -12.99 8.43
N SER A 113 -2.76 -13.85 9.43
CA SER A 113 -2.11 -15.15 9.54
C SER A 113 -2.68 -16.19 8.57
N TYR A 114 -3.74 -15.87 7.83
CA TYR A 114 -4.25 -16.67 6.72
C TYR A 114 -3.15 -16.99 5.69
N ALA A 115 -2.10 -16.15 5.61
CA ALA A 115 -0.91 -16.45 4.82
C ALA A 115 -0.20 -17.77 5.19
N SER A 116 -0.48 -18.32 6.37
CA SER A 116 -0.02 -19.64 6.81
C SER A 116 -0.66 -20.80 6.03
N MET A 117 -1.79 -20.55 5.38
CA MET A 117 -2.49 -21.54 4.59
C MET A 117 -1.65 -21.85 3.34
N ASP A 118 -0.92 -22.95 3.41
CA ASP A 118 0.22 -23.22 2.53
C ASP A 118 -0.23 -23.69 1.14
N ARG A 119 -0.55 -22.74 0.25
CA ARG A 119 -0.85 -22.95 -1.19
C ARG A 119 -1.78 -24.13 -1.49
N ILE A 120 -2.70 -24.44 -0.57
CA ILE A 120 -3.65 -25.54 -0.76
C ILE A 120 -4.75 -25.19 -1.75
N TRP A 121 -4.97 -23.89 -2.01
CA TRP A 121 -5.88 -23.41 -3.06
C TRP A 121 -5.11 -22.66 -4.12
N ASN A 122 -5.45 -22.94 -5.38
CA ASN A 122 -5.00 -22.17 -6.53
C ASN A 122 -6.23 -21.54 -7.20
N PHE A 123 -6.22 -20.21 -7.28
CA PHE A 123 -7.32 -19.43 -7.86
C PHE A 123 -7.06 -19.01 -9.32
N ASP A 124 -6.11 -19.68 -9.98
CA ASP A 124 -5.74 -19.43 -11.39
C ASP A 124 -6.53 -20.31 -12.37
N GLY A 125 -7.53 -21.06 -11.89
CA GLY A 125 -8.33 -21.98 -12.69
C GLY A 125 -7.68 -23.33 -12.96
N SER A 126 -6.46 -23.58 -12.46
CA SER A 126 -5.78 -24.89 -12.59
C SER A 126 -6.35 -25.96 -11.66
N MET A 127 -7.06 -25.56 -10.60
CA MET A 127 -7.58 -26.45 -9.60
C MET A 127 -8.87 -27.14 -10.07
N THR A 128 -8.79 -28.43 -10.35
CA THR A 128 -9.92 -29.24 -10.86
C THR A 128 -10.63 -30.03 -9.78
N GLU A 129 -10.02 -30.18 -8.60
CA GLU A 129 -10.52 -30.99 -7.49
C GLU A 129 -10.31 -30.25 -6.15
N MET A 130 -11.16 -30.52 -5.17
CA MET A 130 -10.98 -29.97 -3.82
C MET A 130 -9.83 -30.69 -3.09
N PRO A 131 -9.08 -30.00 -2.22
CA PRO A 131 -8.11 -30.67 -1.36
C PRO A 131 -8.80 -31.64 -0.41
N SER A 132 -8.09 -32.68 0.02
CA SER A 132 -8.64 -33.61 1.01
C SER A 132 -8.94 -32.91 2.34
N ALA A 133 -9.86 -33.48 3.13
CA ALA A 133 -10.20 -32.95 4.45
C ALA A 133 -8.97 -32.85 5.36
N GLU A 134 -8.05 -33.82 5.27
CA GLU A 134 -6.78 -33.82 6.01
C GLU A 134 -5.86 -32.68 5.56
N ALA A 135 -5.78 -32.42 4.25
CA ALA A 135 -5.00 -31.32 3.71
C ALA A 135 -5.54 -29.96 4.15
N ILE A 136 -6.88 -29.79 4.12
CA ILE A 136 -7.55 -28.58 4.61
C ILE A 136 -7.26 -28.39 6.09
N LYS A 137 -7.48 -29.42 6.92
CA LYS A 137 -7.24 -29.36 8.36
C LYS A 137 -5.79 -28.96 8.67
N LYS A 138 -4.82 -29.60 8.01
CA LYS A 138 -3.39 -29.30 8.19
C LYS A 138 -3.03 -27.88 7.76
N SER A 139 -3.69 -27.35 6.73
CA SER A 139 -3.41 -26.00 6.21
C SER A 139 -3.82 -24.89 7.18
N VAL A 140 -4.86 -25.13 7.99
CA VAL A 140 -5.40 -24.12 8.92
C VAL A 140 -4.82 -24.21 10.32
N GLU A 141 -4.08 -25.28 10.67
CA GLU A 141 -3.46 -25.49 12.00
C GLU A 141 -2.58 -24.32 12.48
N LYS A 142 -2.08 -23.51 11.55
CA LYS A 142 -1.16 -22.40 11.82
C LYS A 142 -1.81 -21.02 11.65
N VAL A 143 -3.09 -20.98 11.31
CA VAL A 143 -3.89 -19.75 11.24
C VAL A 143 -4.43 -19.45 12.63
N GLY A 144 -4.38 -18.18 13.03
CA GLY A 144 -4.88 -17.68 14.31
C GLY A 144 -4.11 -16.43 14.76
N TYR A 145 -4.73 -15.27 14.57
CA TYR A 145 -4.15 -13.97 14.93
C TYR A 145 -3.75 -13.84 16.41
N GLU A 146 -4.33 -14.62 17.31
CA GLU A 146 -3.99 -14.67 18.74
C GLU A 146 -2.57 -15.21 19.00
N ASN A 147 -1.97 -15.84 17.99
CA ASN A 147 -0.60 -16.33 18.01
C ASN A 147 0.43 -15.31 17.51
N ILE A 148 -0.01 -14.11 17.11
CA ILE A 148 0.82 -12.97 16.75
C ILE A 148 1.03 -12.10 17.99
N ILE A 149 2.27 -12.02 18.46
CA ILE A 149 2.62 -11.32 19.70
C ILE A 149 3.39 -10.05 19.38
N LEU A 150 2.83 -8.93 19.83
CA LEU A 150 3.42 -7.61 19.72
C LEU A 150 4.01 -7.19 21.06
N ASN A 151 5.27 -6.75 21.04
CA ASN A 151 5.88 -6.06 22.17
C ASN A 151 6.17 -4.61 21.74
N ALA A 152 5.40 -3.67 22.30
CA ALA A 152 5.49 -2.26 21.95
C ALA A 152 6.74 -1.56 22.52
N ASN A 153 7.30 -2.06 23.63
CA ASN A 153 8.49 -1.48 24.24
C ASN A 153 9.74 -1.75 23.40
N ASP A 154 9.87 -2.98 22.88
CA ASP A 154 11.02 -3.40 22.07
C ASP A 154 10.77 -3.27 20.56
N GLN A 155 9.53 -2.97 20.17
CA GLN A 155 9.04 -2.91 18.78
C GLN A 155 9.30 -4.21 18.02
N THR A 156 8.94 -5.33 18.65
CA THR A 156 9.14 -6.67 18.10
C THR A 156 7.83 -7.39 17.84
N VAL A 157 7.83 -8.23 16.80
CA VAL A 157 6.74 -9.13 16.43
C VAL A 157 7.23 -10.56 16.56
N PHE A 158 6.44 -11.42 17.19
CA PHE A 158 6.73 -12.85 17.30
C PHE A 158 5.53 -13.70 16.89
N LEU A 159 5.76 -14.68 16.01
CA LEU A 159 4.77 -15.69 15.65
C LEU A 159 5.03 -16.94 16.49
N LYS A 160 4.09 -17.34 17.34
CA LYS A 160 4.30 -18.44 18.31
C LYS A 160 4.59 -19.79 17.65
N SER A 161 3.92 -20.09 16.54
CA SER A 161 3.93 -21.43 15.93
C SER A 161 4.97 -21.54 14.81
N LYS A 162 5.77 -22.61 14.83
CA LYS A 162 6.78 -22.85 13.79
C LYS A 162 6.14 -22.97 12.40
N GLY A 163 6.61 -22.14 11.48
CA GLY A 163 6.11 -22.09 10.11
C GLY A 163 4.74 -21.40 9.95
N MET A 164 4.25 -20.70 10.98
CA MET A 164 3.22 -19.68 10.84
C MET A 164 3.74 -18.56 9.94
N LYS A 165 2.85 -17.93 9.19
CA LYS A 165 3.15 -16.81 8.30
C LYS A 165 2.08 -15.75 8.48
N ILE A 166 2.47 -14.49 8.35
CA ILE A 166 1.57 -13.36 8.16
C ILE A 166 1.73 -12.79 6.76
N GLY A 167 0.68 -12.16 6.26
CA GLY A 167 0.68 -11.47 4.98
C GLY A 167 -0.47 -10.48 4.87
N PHE A 168 -0.26 -9.45 4.06
CA PHE A 168 -1.18 -8.31 3.94
C PHE A 168 -1.95 -8.35 2.62
N GLY A 169 -2.25 -9.53 2.09
CA GLY A 169 -2.96 -9.67 0.82
C GLY A 169 -4.35 -9.00 0.83
N ALA A 170 -5.03 -9.02 1.99
CA ALA A 170 -6.37 -8.47 2.15
C ALA A 170 -6.42 -6.93 2.32
N GLU A 171 -5.37 -6.30 2.85
CA GLU A 171 -5.38 -4.85 3.16
C GLU A 171 -4.22 -4.05 2.55
N GLY A 172 -3.15 -4.71 2.12
CA GLY A 172 -1.88 -4.07 1.78
C GLY A 172 -1.96 -3.08 0.63
N LYS A 173 -2.72 -3.41 -0.43
CA LYS A 173 -2.95 -2.50 -1.56
C LYS A 173 -3.72 -1.25 -1.14
N GLY A 174 -4.72 -1.40 -0.27
CA GLY A 174 -5.49 -0.29 0.29
C GLY A 174 -4.61 0.61 1.16
N TYR A 175 -3.78 -0.01 2.01
CA TYR A 175 -2.81 0.72 2.83
C TYR A 175 -1.81 1.51 1.97
N ALA A 176 -1.23 0.90 0.94
CA ALA A 176 -0.30 1.58 0.02
C ALA A 176 -0.96 2.75 -0.72
N ALA A 177 -2.20 2.55 -1.20
CA ALA A 177 -2.97 3.62 -1.85
C ALA A 177 -3.25 4.79 -0.88
N ASP A 178 -3.59 4.50 0.36
CA ASP A 178 -3.80 5.51 1.40
C ASP A 178 -2.51 6.27 1.74
N LYS A 179 -1.37 5.59 1.82
CA LYS A 179 -0.07 6.24 2.07
C LYS A 179 0.40 7.12 0.91
N ALA A 180 0.23 6.66 -0.32
CA ALA A 180 0.49 7.50 -1.49
C ALA A 180 -0.42 8.75 -1.48
N LYS A 181 -1.72 8.60 -1.22
CA LYS A 181 -2.67 9.70 -1.09
C LYS A 181 -2.25 10.69 0.01
N GLU A 182 -1.94 10.21 1.20
CA GLU A 182 -1.48 11.05 2.33
C GLU A 182 -0.22 11.84 1.97
N LEU A 183 0.74 11.22 1.29
CA LEU A 183 1.97 11.87 0.84
C LEU A 183 1.70 12.97 -0.18
N LEU A 184 0.86 12.69 -1.18
CA LEU A 184 0.48 13.68 -2.19
C LEU A 184 -0.28 14.87 -1.58
N GLN A 185 -1.16 14.63 -0.61
CA GLN A 185 -1.86 15.68 0.12
C GLN A 185 -0.89 16.57 0.89
N LYS A 186 0.12 15.99 1.56
CA LYS A 186 1.19 16.75 2.24
C LYS A 186 2.00 17.62 1.28
N LEU A 187 2.16 17.19 0.04
CA LEU A 187 2.84 17.94 -1.03
C LEU A 187 1.96 18.98 -1.72
N GLY A 188 0.71 19.15 -1.26
CA GLY A 188 -0.20 20.19 -1.74
C GLY A 188 -1.00 19.84 -3.00
N VAL A 189 -0.98 18.58 -3.44
CA VAL A 189 -1.78 18.10 -4.57
C VAL A 189 -3.27 18.28 -4.26
N LYS A 190 -3.99 18.98 -5.15
CA LYS A 190 -5.35 19.47 -4.87
C LYS A 190 -6.46 18.47 -5.17
N GLY A 191 -6.19 17.49 -6.03
CA GLY A 191 -7.16 16.48 -6.44
C GLY A 191 -6.48 15.34 -7.17
N GLY A 192 -7.17 14.22 -7.28
CA GLY A 192 -6.62 13.01 -7.86
C GLY A 192 -7.36 11.76 -7.41
N LEU A 193 -6.86 10.61 -7.86
CA LEU A 193 -7.35 9.28 -7.54
C LEU A 193 -6.15 8.34 -7.44
N VAL A 194 -6.13 7.50 -6.41
CA VAL A 194 -5.23 6.33 -6.33
C VAL A 194 -6.11 5.10 -6.25
N ASN A 195 -6.26 4.39 -7.36
CA ASN A 195 -7.07 3.18 -7.46
C ASN A 195 -6.17 1.95 -7.45
N ALA A 196 -6.44 1.02 -6.54
CA ALA A 196 -5.71 -0.24 -6.40
C ALA A 196 -6.69 -1.42 -6.58
N SER A 197 -6.85 -1.86 -7.83
CA SER A 197 -7.71 -3.01 -8.19
C SER A 197 -7.02 -4.34 -7.95
#